data_AF-A0A959RL18-F1
#
_entry.id   AF-A0A959RL18-F1
#
_cell.length_a   1.000
_cell.length_b   1.000
_cell.length_c   1.000
_cell.angle_alpha   90.00
_cell.angle_beta   90.00
_cell.angle_gamma   90.00
#
_symmetry.space_group_name_H-M   'P 1'
#
loop_
_entity.id
_entity.type
_entity.pdbx_description
1 polymer ?
#
loop_
_entity_poly.entity_id
_entity_poly.type
_entity_poly.pdbx_seq_one_letter_code
_entity_poly.pdbx_strand_id
1 'polypeptide(L)'
;MKTLDFKPKKSKEDFRKNYKLHDLAEYHGKNLLTQWGIDFEDFGKDKRYEKVWEKGEDKPDIIAELNGKKFLIDWKGKTKEVFWVNKRAIDSYL
;
A
#
# COMPACT_ATOMS: atom_id res chain seq x y z
N MET A 1 -17.28 -26.20 15.35
CA MET A 1 -16.41 -25.47 14.40
C MET A 1 -16.07 -26.41 13.26
N LYS A 2 -16.33 -26.04 11.99
CA LYS A 2 -15.85 -26.81 10.85
C LYS A 2 -14.37 -26.50 10.65
N THR A 3 -13.53 -27.53 10.69
CA THR A 3 -12.12 -27.41 10.33
C THR A 3 -12.06 -27.19 8.82
N LEU A 4 -11.81 -25.95 8.40
CA LEU A 4 -11.50 -25.66 7.02
C LEU A 4 -10.09 -26.21 6.76
N ASP A 5 -9.93 -27.10 5.77
CA ASP A 5 -8.63 -27.61 5.33
C ASP A 5 -7.87 -26.51 4.56
N PHE A 6 -7.60 -25.40 5.27
CA PHE A 6 -7.04 -24.19 4.72
C PHE A 6 -5.57 -24.41 4.41
N LYS A 7 -5.29 -24.64 3.13
CA LYS A 7 -3.93 -24.76 2.59
C LYS A 7 -3.53 -23.43 1.97
N PRO A 8 -2.80 -22.56 2.70
CA PRO A 8 -2.38 -21.28 2.15
C PRO A 8 -1.48 -21.50 0.92
N LYS A 9 -1.82 -20.84 -0.19
CA LYS A 9 -1.09 -20.95 -1.47
C LYS A 9 0.36 -20.45 -1.39
N LYS A 10 0.66 -19.56 -0.45
CA LYS A 10 1.99 -18.98 -0.24
C LYS A 10 2.49 -19.33 1.16
N SER A 11 3.78 -19.64 1.26
CA SER A 11 4.47 -19.68 2.55
C SER A 11 4.49 -18.29 3.19
N LYS A 12 4.71 -18.23 4.50
CA LYS A 12 4.87 -16.96 5.24
C LYS A 12 6.02 -16.12 4.68
N GLU A 13 7.09 -16.77 4.23
CA GLU A 13 8.26 -16.11 3.62
C GLU A 13 7.93 -15.53 2.24
N ASP A 14 7.20 -16.27 1.39
CA ASP A 14 6.76 -15.77 0.09
C ASP A 14 5.69 -14.67 0.21
N PHE A 15 4.90 -14.70 1.29
CA PHE A 15 4.03 -13.59 1.62
C PHE A 15 4.85 -12.32 1.94
N ARG A 16 5.92 -12.47 2.74
CA ARG A 16 6.81 -11.36 3.12
C ARG A 16 7.60 -10.76 1.95
N LYS A 17 7.90 -11.55 0.91
CA LYS A 17 8.54 -11.02 -0.32
C LYS A 17 7.71 -9.90 -0.98
N ASN A 18 6.38 -9.91 -0.84
CA ASN A 18 5.54 -8.85 -1.39
C ASN A 18 5.77 -7.50 -0.69
N TYR A 19 6.17 -7.51 0.59
CA TYR A 19 6.50 -6.28 1.31
C TYR A 19 7.75 -5.61 0.78
N LYS A 20 8.76 -6.37 0.33
CA LYS A 20 9.97 -5.77 -0.27
C LYS A 20 9.67 -4.96 -1.54
N LEU A 21 8.74 -5.45 -2.37
CA LEU A 21 8.31 -4.73 -3.57
C LEU A 21 7.48 -3.48 -3.23
N HIS A 22 6.70 -3.57 -2.15
CA HIS A 22 5.98 -2.43 -1.58
C HIS A 22 6.95 -1.38 -1.04
N ASP A 23 7.93 -1.77 -0.22
CA ASP A 23 8.98 -0.89 0.32
C ASP A 23 9.73 -0.17 -0.81
N LEU A 24 10.05 -0.87 -1.90
CA LEU A 24 10.73 -0.28 -3.05
C LEU A 24 9.83 0.74 -3.78
N ALA A 25 8.55 0.42 -3.95
CA ALA A 25 7.58 1.34 -4.55
C ALA A 25 7.37 2.59 -3.68
N GLU A 26 7.28 2.42 -2.36
CA GLU A 26 7.19 3.50 -1.39
C GLU A 26 8.44 4.40 -1.45
N TYR A 27 9.64 3.81 -1.44
CA TYR A 27 10.90 4.55 -1.51
C TYR A 27 11.00 5.41 -2.77
N HIS A 28 10.77 4.82 -3.95
CA HIS A 28 10.82 5.57 -5.21
C HIS A 28 9.68 6.58 -5.32
N GLY A 29 8.50 6.23 -4.83
CA GLY A 29 7.34 7.08 -4.81
C GLY A 29 7.54 8.36 -3.99
N LYS A 30 8.02 8.21 -2.75
CA LYS A 30 8.36 9.34 -1.86
C LYS A 30 9.44 10.24 -2.48
N ASN A 31 10.48 9.65 -3.07
CA ASN A 31 11.52 10.41 -3.77
C ASN A 31 10.95 11.24 -4.93
N LEU A 32 10.01 10.69 -5.70
CA LEU A 32 9.35 11.39 -6.80
C LEU A 32 8.53 12.59 -6.31
N LEU A 33 7.77 12.40 -5.21
CA LEU A 33 7.00 13.49 -4.58
C LEU A 33 7.92 14.62 -4.12
N THR A 34 9.04 14.29 -3.46
CA THR A 34 10.06 15.28 -3.08
C THR A 34 10.64 16.02 -4.28
N GLN A 35 10.95 15.31 -5.37
CA GLN A 35 11.46 15.93 -6.60
C GLN A 35 10.46 16.87 -7.26
N TRP A 36 9.16 16.60 -7.09
CA TRP A 36 8.08 17.43 -7.61
C TRP A 36 7.64 18.55 -6.65
N GLY A 37 8.28 18.67 -5.48
CA GLY A 37 7.90 19.66 -4.47
C GLY A 37 6.51 19.42 -3.88
N ILE A 38 6.11 18.15 -3.78
CA ILE A 38 4.84 17.75 -3.16
C ILE A 38 5.13 17.35 -1.71
N ASP A 39 4.46 18.03 -0.77
CA ASP A 39 4.53 17.70 0.64
C ASP A 39 3.73 16.42 0.93
N PHE A 40 4.23 15.59 1.84
CA PHE A 40 3.53 14.38 2.25
C PHE A 40 3.82 13.99 3.69
N GLU A 41 2.90 13.27 4.31
CA GLU A 41 2.99 12.72 5.66
C GLU A 41 2.61 11.23 5.66
N ASP A 42 3.30 10.46 6.51
CA ASP A 42 3.01 9.03 6.69
C ASP A 42 1.65 8.84 7.37
N PHE A 43 0.84 7.93 6.82
CA PHE A 43 -0.49 7.71 7.33
C PHE A 43 -0.55 6.46 8.22
N GLY A 44 -0.45 6.69 9.52
CA GLY A 44 -0.53 5.64 10.53
C GLY A 44 0.81 4.95 10.81
N LYS A 45 0.75 3.74 11.39
CA LYS A 45 1.91 2.95 11.79
C LYS A 45 1.97 1.67 11.00
N ASP A 46 3.18 1.19 10.71
CA ASP A 46 3.42 -0.10 10.08
C ASP A 46 2.93 -1.26 10.96
N LYS A 47 1.86 -1.92 10.53
CA LYS A 47 1.27 -3.10 11.18
C LYS A 47 1.52 -4.41 10.42
N ARG A 48 2.52 -4.46 9.52
CA ARG A 48 2.77 -5.62 8.62
C ARG A 48 3.12 -6.92 9.36
N TYR A 49 3.51 -6.83 10.64
CA TYR A 49 3.81 -7.97 11.50
C TYR A 49 2.66 -8.38 12.42
N GLU A 50 1.53 -7.67 12.38
CA GLU A 50 0.35 -8.01 13.18
C GLU A 50 -0.43 -9.17 12.55
N LYS A 51 -0.98 -10.03 13.41
CA LYS A 51 -1.56 -11.34 13.03
C LYS A 51 -2.91 -11.21 12.31
N VAL A 52 -3.65 -10.14 12.56
CA VAL A 52 -5.00 -9.89 12.05
C VAL A 52 -5.18 -8.38 11.91
N TRP A 53 -5.67 -7.93 10.76
CA TRP A 53 -6.11 -6.55 10.57
C TRP A 53 -7.62 -6.53 10.78
N GLU A 54 -8.12 -5.61 11.61
CA GLU A 54 -9.57 -5.42 11.69
C GLU A 54 -10.07 -4.75 10.40
N LYS A 55 -11.21 -5.23 9.90
CA LYS A 55 -11.83 -4.70 8.68
C LYS A 55 -12.14 -3.22 8.86
N GLY A 56 -11.52 -2.35 8.07
CA GLY A 56 -11.65 -0.89 8.18
C GLY A 56 -10.38 -0.18 8.66
N GLU A 57 -9.34 -0.93 9.05
CA GLU A 57 -8.00 -0.37 9.30
C GLU A 57 -7.10 -0.36 8.05
N ASP A 58 -7.65 -0.60 6.87
CA ASP A 58 -6.90 -0.49 5.61
C ASP A 58 -6.69 0.99 5.32
N LYS A 59 -5.52 1.45 5.72
CA LYS A 59 -5.11 2.84 5.73
C LYS A 59 -4.23 3.09 4.49
N PRO A 60 -4.38 4.20 3.75
CA PRO A 60 -3.41 4.57 2.72
C PRO A 60 -2.00 4.65 3.32
N ASP A 61 -0.97 4.55 2.50
CA ASP A 61 0.41 4.61 3.00
C ASP A 61 0.78 6.04 3.41
N ILE A 62 0.38 7.04 2.61
CA ILE A 62 0.66 8.47 2.87
C ILE A 62 -0.52 9.37 2.50
N ILE A 63 -0.55 10.56 3.12
CA ILE A 63 -1.32 11.72 2.66
C ILE A 63 -0.35 12.68 1.99
N ALA A 64 -0.66 13.14 0.79
CA ALA A 64 0.12 14.14 0.06
C ALA A 64 -0.71 15.39 -0.23
N GLU A 65 -0.05 16.54 -0.33
CA GLU A 65 -0.67 17.84 -0.56
C GLU A 65 0.01 18.60 -1.70
N LEU A 66 -0.78 19.10 -2.64
CA LEU A 66 -0.34 19.96 -3.73
C LEU A 66 -1.35 21.08 -3.92
N ASN A 67 -0.92 22.34 -3.83
CA ASN A 67 -1.76 23.53 -4.03
C ASN A 67 -3.04 23.51 -3.16
N GLY A 68 -2.92 23.11 -1.89
CA GLY A 68 -4.04 23.03 -0.95
C GLY A 68 -5.01 21.87 -1.19
N LYS A 69 -4.72 20.99 -2.16
CA LYS A 69 -5.49 19.77 -2.42
C LYS A 69 -4.77 18.58 -1.81
N LYS A 70 -5.46 17.86 -0.94
CA LYS A 70 -4.97 16.64 -0.32
C LYS A 70 -5.38 15.41 -1.13
N PHE A 71 -4.49 14.44 -1.24
CA PHE A 71 -4.75 13.15 -1.88
C PHE A 71 -4.11 12.02 -1.08
N LEU A 72 -4.78 10.87 -1.08
CA LEU A 72 -4.33 9.68 -0.40
C LEU A 72 -3.56 8.80 -1.39
N ILE A 73 -2.36 8.38 -1.03
CA ILE A 73 -1.55 7.49 -1.87
C ILE A 73 -1.35 6.16 -1.15
N ASP A 74 -1.58 5.10 -1.90
CA ASP A 74 -1.39 3.71 -1.49
C ASP A 74 -0.43 3.08 -2.50
N TRP A 75 0.79 2.81 -2.05
CA TRP A 75 1.86 2.26 -2.86
C TRP A 75 1.53 0.81 -3.19
N LYS A 76 1.56 0.48 -4.48
CA LYS A 76 1.37 -0.89 -4.94
C LYS A 76 2.66 -1.39 -5.55
N GLY A 77 3.39 -2.18 -4.78
CA GLY A 77 4.44 -3.05 -5.31
C GLY A 77 3.82 -4.06 -6.26
N LYS A 78 3.89 -3.82 -7.57
CA LYS A 78 3.40 -4.77 -8.56
C LYS A 78 4.43 -5.85 -8.80
N THR A 79 3.94 -7.06 -9.07
CA THR A 79 4.75 -8.16 -9.62
C THR A 79 5.21 -7.91 -11.05
N LYS A 80 4.88 -6.76 -11.66
CA LYS A 80 5.18 -6.38 -13.04
C LYS A 80 5.65 -4.93 -13.07
N GLU A 81 6.69 -4.64 -13.86
CA GLU A 81 7.36 -3.34 -14.02
C GLU A 81 6.49 -2.22 -14.63
N VAL A 82 5.18 -2.42 -14.75
CA VAL A 82 4.28 -1.51 -15.48
C VAL A 82 3.38 -0.78 -14.48
N PHE A 83 3.59 0.53 -14.33
CA PHE A 83 2.71 1.42 -13.57
C PHE A 83 1.30 1.37 -14.16
N TRP A 84 0.31 0.84 -13.41
CA TRP A 84 -1.10 1.00 -13.80
C TRP A 84 -1.85 1.55 -12.61
N VAL A 85 -2.67 2.55 -12.86
CA VAL A 85 -3.62 3.09 -11.89
C VAL A 85 -4.77 2.09 -11.72
N ASN A 86 -5.10 1.76 -10.48
CA ASN A 86 -6.18 0.82 -10.20
C ASN A 86 -7.52 1.53 -10.35
N LYS A 87 -8.31 1.16 -11.36
CA LYS A 87 -9.64 1.73 -11.61
C LYS A 87 -10.56 1.63 -10.38
N ARG A 88 -10.52 0.51 -9.63
CA ARG A 88 -11.30 0.35 -8.39
C ARG A 88 -10.95 1.38 -7.31
N ALA A 89 -9.68 1.80 -7.24
CA ALA A 89 -9.26 2.82 -6.29
C ALA A 89 -9.81 4.18 -6.72
N ILE A 90 -9.78 4.51 -8.01
CA ILE A 90 -10.42 5.73 -8.54
C ILE A 90 -11.92 5.72 -8.22
N ASP A 91 -12.60 4.62 -8.54
CA ASP A 91 -14.05 4.48 -8.38
C ASP A 91 -14.50 4.51 -6.90
N SER A 92 -13.62 4.24 -5.93
CA SER A 92 -13.96 4.34 -4.49
C SER A 92 -13.85 5.76 -3.92
N TYR A 93 -13.24 6.69 -4.66
CA TYR A 93 -13.09 8.10 -4.26
C TYR A 93 -14.04 9.05 -5.01
N LEU A 94 -14.83 8.55 -5.97
CA LEU A 94 -15.91 9.25 -6.69
C LEU A 94 -17.27 8.89 -6.07
#